data_AF-A0AAV1LM02-F1
#
_entry.id   AF-A0AAV1LM02-F1
#
_cell.length_a   1.000
_cell.length_b   1.000
_cell.length_c   1.000
_cell.angle_alpha   90.00
_cell.angle_beta   90.00
_cell.angle_gamma   90.00
#
_symmetry.space_group_name_H-M   'P 1'
#
loop_
_entity.id
_entity.type
_entity.pdbx_description
1 polymer ?
#
loop_
_entity_poly.entity_id
_entity_poly.type
_entity_poly.pdbx_seq_one_letter_code
_entity_poly.pdbx_strand_id
1 'polypeptide(L)'
;MSKDNRNEDKNIKIYAVNLNEHIKTKEFIIMTDHLDNEKKIEIEKIIKEYRTIFAKDNTLDLAGRILKAPAGINCKIACLDEATNAWLAGPSPNLPSKPHKQRAWDTIASVATLQTLIEPSTGRDWARLLAVSKPESGYWLQAYPSPNTGTFINPDTLRIAVGLRLGAGICTGHNCVSCGTPVDRLGHHGLSCTSGAGRLSRHAALNDILRRALVSANVPVALEPQIVRSDGKRPDGMSLIPWKSGRALVWDATCTDTLAASYLPVTTKRAGAAADARERLKVSKYSCLGAQYQFFCFRRRDTRSLGQRCAGSPQGAQKKVEGGNRRPSRRRLSRAKNCNRSSTRECCLRDGHPAKRPRPLI
;
A
#
# COMPACT_ATOMS: atom_id res chain seq x y z
N MET A 1 -70.23 13.71 13.99
CA MET A 1 -69.51 13.08 15.12
C MET A 1 -68.67 11.96 14.53
N SER A 2 -67.46 12.24 14.03
CA SER A 2 -66.20 12.46 14.76
C SER A 2 -65.69 11.18 15.45
N LYS A 3 -64.42 10.85 15.16
CA LYS A 3 -63.48 9.97 15.89
C LYS A 3 -63.59 8.45 15.59
N ASP A 4 -62.55 7.70 15.27
CA ASP A 4 -61.10 7.93 15.30
C ASP A 4 -60.39 7.07 14.24
N ASN A 5 -59.72 7.73 13.29
CA ASN A 5 -58.60 7.14 12.56
C ASN A 5 -57.45 7.02 13.57
N ARG A 6 -57.28 5.85 14.20
CA ARG A 6 -56.05 5.52 14.90
C ARG A 6 -54.97 5.28 13.85
N ASN A 7 -54.33 6.37 13.46
CA ASN A 7 -53.04 6.38 12.80
C ASN A 7 -52.08 5.64 13.76
N GLU A 8 -51.86 4.34 13.55
CA GLU A 8 -50.71 3.66 14.12
C GLU A 8 -49.48 4.23 13.42
N ASP A 9 -49.00 5.36 13.93
CA ASP A 9 -47.67 5.86 13.65
C ASP A 9 -46.69 4.76 14.08
N LYS A 10 -46.31 3.90 13.12
CA LYS A 10 -45.18 2.98 13.26
C LYS A 10 -43.99 3.88 13.57
N ASN A 11 -43.67 3.98 14.86
CA ASN A 11 -42.58 4.79 15.37
C ASN A 11 -41.26 4.15 14.89
N ILE A 12 -40.85 4.51 13.67
CA ILE A 12 -39.58 4.08 13.07
C ILE A 12 -38.48 4.82 13.81
N LYS A 13 -37.94 4.18 14.85
CA LYS A 13 -36.73 4.67 15.52
C LYS A 13 -35.51 4.21 14.73
N ILE A 14 -34.73 5.18 14.25
CA ILE A 14 -33.47 4.96 13.55
C ILE A 14 -32.36 5.12 14.59
N TYR A 15 -31.60 4.04 14.85
CA TYR A 15 -30.43 4.10 15.72
C TYR A 15 -29.17 4.18 14.86
N ALA A 16 -28.50 5.33 14.90
CA ALA A 16 -27.17 5.50 14.33
C ALA A 16 -26.12 5.17 15.41
N VAL A 17 -25.49 4.01 15.30
CA VAL A 17 -24.40 3.61 16.23
C VAL A 17 -23.06 3.90 15.56
N ASN A 18 -22.35 4.90 16.08
CA ASN A 18 -20.98 5.19 15.68
C ASN A 18 -19.99 4.54 16.65
N LEU A 19 -19.39 3.42 16.24
CA LEU A 19 -18.43 2.68 17.05
C LEU A 19 -17.04 3.37 17.13
N ASN A 20 -16.83 4.46 16.38
CA ASN A 20 -15.59 5.21 16.39
C ASN A 20 -15.80 6.60 15.77
N GLU A 21 -15.89 7.66 16.57
CA GLU A 21 -16.10 9.04 16.08
C GLU A 21 -15.02 9.51 15.08
N HIS A 22 -13.92 8.76 14.94
CA HIS A 22 -12.85 8.99 13.98
C HIS A 22 -13.02 8.31 12.61
N ILE A 23 -14.05 7.49 12.38
CA ILE A 23 -14.35 6.88 11.08
C ILE A 23 -15.65 7.47 10.53
N LYS A 24 -15.56 8.48 9.66
CA LYS A 24 -16.73 9.15 9.05
C LYS A 24 -17.41 8.36 7.93
N THR A 25 -17.02 7.11 7.66
CA THR A 25 -17.36 6.49 6.36
C THR A 25 -18.56 5.57 6.35
N LYS A 26 -19.10 5.08 7.48
CA LYS A 26 -20.38 4.35 7.51
C LYS A 26 -21.06 4.47 8.86
N GLU A 27 -22.17 5.20 8.93
CA GLU A 27 -23.14 5.06 10.01
C GLU A 27 -23.88 3.73 9.77
N PHE A 28 -23.86 2.83 10.76
CA PHE A 28 -24.66 1.62 10.70
C PHE A 28 -26.08 1.99 11.12
N ILE A 29 -26.97 2.08 10.12
CA ILE A 29 -28.39 2.31 10.33
C ILE A 29 -29.05 0.95 10.54
N ILE A 30 -29.57 0.72 11.74
CA ILE A 30 -30.37 -0.47 12.05
C ILE A 30 -31.83 -0.05 12.04
N MET A 31 -32.60 -0.62 11.10
CA MET A 31 -34.06 -0.46 11.07
C MET A 31 -34.70 -1.47 12.01
N THR A 32 -35.44 -0.98 13.01
CA THR A 32 -36.08 -1.82 14.04
C THR A 32 -37.60 -1.94 13.85
N ASP A 33 -38.09 -1.78 12.62
CA ASP A 33 -39.51 -1.83 12.25
C ASP A 33 -40.20 -3.15 12.63
N HIS A 34 -39.46 -4.25 12.57
CA HIS A 34 -39.91 -5.62 12.86
C HIS A 34 -39.84 -6.02 14.35
N LEU A 35 -39.40 -5.12 15.24
CA LEU A 35 -39.23 -5.43 16.67
C LEU A 35 -40.37 -4.87 17.54
N ASP A 36 -40.79 -5.68 18.51
CA ASP A 36 -41.78 -5.31 19.53
C ASP A 36 -41.24 -4.17 20.43
N ASN A 37 -42.15 -3.39 21.03
CA ASN A 37 -41.77 -2.21 21.82
C ASN A 37 -40.88 -2.54 23.04
N GLU A 38 -41.07 -3.70 23.68
CA GLU A 38 -40.21 -4.13 24.80
C GLU A 38 -38.76 -4.34 24.35
N LYS A 39 -38.55 -5.00 23.21
CA LYS A 39 -37.21 -5.24 22.63
C LYS A 39 -36.55 -3.94 22.19
N LYS A 40 -37.33 -2.97 21.69
CA LYS A 40 -36.83 -1.63 21.35
C LYS A 40 -36.31 -0.89 22.59
N ILE A 41 -37.01 -0.99 23.72
CA ILE A 41 -36.60 -0.37 24.99
C ILE A 41 -35.34 -1.04 25.53
N GLU A 42 -35.21 -2.36 25.40
CA GLU A 42 -34.01 -3.09 25.81
C GLU A 42 -32.79 -2.69 24.97
N ILE A 43 -32.95 -2.54 23.65
CA ILE A 43 -31.90 -2.01 22.76
C ILE A 43 -31.51 -0.59 23.17
N GLU A 44 -32.47 0.29 23.50
CA GLU A 44 -32.17 1.64 24.00
C GLU A 44 -31.37 1.61 25.31
N LYS A 45 -31.71 0.70 26.21
CA LYS A 45 -31.01 0.51 27.49
C LYS A 45 -29.56 0.09 27.25
N ILE A 46 -29.34 -0.89 26.36
CA ILE A 46 -28.00 -1.38 25.99
C ILE A 46 -27.21 -0.28 25.27
N ILE A 47 -27.80 0.44 24.31
CA ILE A 47 -27.11 1.55 23.63
C ILE A 47 -26.70 2.60 24.67
N LYS A 48 -27.59 2.99 25.59
CA LYS A 48 -27.28 3.98 26.62
C LYS A 48 -26.18 3.50 27.58
N GLU A 49 -26.20 2.23 27.95
CA GLU A 49 -25.20 1.61 28.84
C GLU A 49 -23.81 1.55 28.20
N TYR A 50 -23.73 1.18 26.92
CA TYR A 50 -22.45 0.99 26.23
C TYR A 50 -21.96 2.21 25.44
N ARG A 51 -22.80 3.25 25.23
CA ARG A 51 -22.40 4.49 24.56
C ARG A 51 -21.27 5.21 25.30
N THR A 52 -21.22 5.09 26.62
CA THR A 52 -20.13 5.62 27.46
C THR A 52 -18.85 4.79 27.38
N ILE A 53 -18.95 3.49 27.08
CA ILE A 53 -17.80 2.59 26.93
C ILE A 53 -17.11 2.79 25.56
N PHE A 54 -17.88 3.13 24.51
CA PHE A 54 -17.36 3.37 23.17
C PHE A 54 -16.96 4.83 22.89
N ALA A 55 -17.48 5.78 23.66
CA ALA A 55 -16.89 7.11 23.75
C ALA A 55 -15.55 6.96 24.49
N LYS A 56 -14.46 6.66 23.78
CA LYS A 56 -13.13 6.86 24.36
C LYS A 56 -13.08 8.31 24.81
N ASP A 57 -13.10 8.49 26.12
CA ASP A 57 -13.02 9.77 26.79
C ASP A 57 -12.04 10.68 26.04
N ASN A 58 -12.56 11.81 25.54
CA ASN A 58 -11.71 12.94 25.21
C ASN A 58 -10.78 13.10 26.41
N THR A 59 -9.48 13.25 26.17
CA THR A 59 -8.44 13.27 27.20
C THR A 59 -8.72 14.26 28.34
N LEU A 60 -9.58 15.26 28.09
CA LEU A 60 -10.17 16.20 29.04
C LEU A 60 -11.10 15.59 30.10
N ASP A 61 -11.97 14.63 29.77
CA ASP A 61 -12.91 14.03 30.74
C ASP A 61 -12.17 13.08 31.69
N LEU A 62 -11.23 12.29 31.16
CA LEU A 62 -10.35 11.45 31.96
C LEU A 62 -9.42 12.30 32.84
N ALA A 63 -8.86 13.40 32.32
CA ALA A 63 -8.06 14.33 33.11
C ALA A 63 -8.89 15.02 34.21
N GLY A 64 -10.13 15.41 33.93
CA GLY A 64 -11.04 16.01 34.91
C GLY A 64 -11.40 15.03 36.05
N ARG A 65 -11.63 13.76 35.73
CA ARG A 65 -11.90 12.69 36.71
C ARG A 65 -10.68 12.35 37.56
N ILE A 66 -9.48 12.31 36.98
CA ILE A 66 -8.23 12.02 37.71
C ILE A 66 -7.83 13.20 38.62
N LEU A 67 -7.99 14.44 38.15
CA LEU A 67 -7.50 15.64 38.84
C LEU A 67 -8.53 16.28 39.79
N LYS A 68 -9.72 15.69 39.97
CA LYS A 68 -10.85 16.29 40.74
C LYS A 68 -11.09 17.76 40.37
N ALA A 69 -11.04 18.08 39.08
CA ALA A 69 -11.32 19.43 38.62
C ALA A 69 -12.84 19.69 38.73
N PRO A 70 -13.30 20.72 39.48
CA PRO A 70 -14.72 21.04 39.55
C PRO A 70 -15.29 21.32 38.15
N ALA A 71 -16.49 20.78 37.89
CA ALA A 71 -17.19 20.93 36.62
C ALA A 71 -17.34 22.41 36.27
N GLY A 72 -16.66 22.84 35.20
CA GLY A 72 -16.62 24.24 34.77
C GLY A 72 -15.23 24.83 34.57
N ILE A 73 -14.15 24.12 34.93
CA ILE A 73 -12.79 24.55 34.58
C ILE A 73 -12.59 24.37 33.07
N ASN A 74 -12.64 25.47 32.35
CA ASN A 74 -12.10 25.58 31.00
C ASN A 74 -10.58 25.39 31.13
N CYS A 75 -10.11 24.14 31.05
CA CYS A 75 -8.69 23.80 31.08
C CYS A 75 -8.00 24.46 29.88
N LYS A 76 -7.58 25.72 30.06
CA LYS A 76 -6.66 26.37 29.14
C LYS A 76 -5.38 25.54 29.16
N ILE A 77 -4.96 25.07 27.99
CA ILE A 77 -3.66 24.43 27.83
C ILE A 77 -2.62 25.47 28.26
N ALA A 78 -1.92 25.21 29.37
CA ALA A 78 -0.87 26.09 29.85
C ALA A 78 0.21 26.22 28.77
N CYS A 79 0.76 27.43 28.61
CA CYS A 79 1.78 27.75 27.61
C CYS A 79 1.35 27.56 26.15
N LEU A 80 0.04 27.56 25.84
CA LEU A 80 -0.44 27.47 24.45
C LEU A 80 0.08 28.62 23.59
N ASP A 81 0.11 29.84 24.13
CA ASP A 81 0.60 31.02 23.41
C ASP A 81 2.12 30.93 23.17
N GLU A 82 2.89 30.48 24.16
CA GLU A 82 4.33 30.25 24.02
C GLU A 82 4.64 29.16 22.99
N ALA A 83 3.92 28.03 23.04
CA ALA A 83 4.06 26.94 22.08
C ALA A 83 3.64 27.36 20.66
N THR A 84 2.60 28.18 20.55
CA THR A 84 2.12 28.77 19.29
C THR A 84 3.17 29.71 18.70
N ASN A 85 3.75 30.58 19.54
CA ASN A 85 4.81 31.49 19.13
C ASN A 85 6.07 30.73 18.72
N ALA A 86 6.46 29.68 19.45
CA ALA A 86 7.58 28.82 19.10
C ALA A 86 7.35 28.07 17.78
N TRP A 87 6.12 27.61 17.52
CA TRP A 87 5.75 27.00 16.25
C TRP A 87 5.87 27.96 15.07
N LEU A 88 5.34 29.18 15.21
CA LEU A 88 5.38 30.22 14.19
C LEU A 88 6.79 30.78 13.96
N ALA A 89 7.65 30.73 14.98
CA ALA A 89 9.07 31.05 14.84
C ALA A 89 9.87 29.96 14.10
N GLY A 90 9.31 28.76 13.96
CA GLY A 90 9.91 27.66 13.21
C GLY A 90 9.70 27.76 11.69
N PRO A 91 10.11 26.74 10.93
CA PRO A 91 9.93 26.69 9.47
C PRO A 91 8.46 26.50 9.03
N SER A 92 7.51 26.48 9.97
CA SER A 92 6.09 26.22 9.72
C SER A 92 5.33 27.54 9.55
N PRO A 93 4.67 27.77 8.39
CA PRO A 93 4.17 29.10 8.05
C PRO A 93 2.87 29.49 8.75
N ASN A 94 2.08 28.53 9.26
CA ASN A 94 0.71 28.79 9.73
C ASN A 94 0.26 27.83 10.83
N LEU A 95 -0.82 28.19 11.51
CA LEU A 95 -1.55 27.34 12.44
C LEU A 95 -2.58 26.47 11.73
N PRO A 96 -2.82 25.22 12.18
CA PRO A 96 -3.82 24.36 11.58
C PRO A 96 -5.24 24.78 11.95
N SER A 97 -6.17 24.60 11.00
CA SER A 97 -7.62 24.83 11.23
C SER A 97 -8.22 23.88 12.28
N LYS A 98 -7.55 22.77 12.58
CA LYS A 98 -7.97 21.77 13.57
C LYS A 98 -6.80 21.46 14.52
N PRO A 99 -6.51 22.34 15.48
CA PRO A 99 -5.34 22.22 16.35
C PRO A 99 -5.37 21.00 17.27
N HIS A 100 -6.55 20.42 17.53
CA HIS A 100 -6.68 19.16 18.27
C HIS A 100 -6.20 17.91 17.50
N LYS A 101 -5.80 18.03 16.22
CA LYS A 101 -5.31 16.90 15.42
C LYS A 101 -3.83 17.04 15.10
N GLN A 102 -3.00 16.15 15.63
CA GLN A 102 -1.54 16.12 15.36
C GLN A 102 -1.24 16.14 13.86
N ARG A 103 -1.93 15.32 13.06
CA ARG A 103 -1.76 15.29 11.60
C ARG A 103 -1.93 16.66 10.92
N ALA A 104 -2.78 17.54 11.46
CA ALA A 104 -2.98 18.87 10.89
C ALA A 104 -1.72 19.74 11.07
N TRP A 105 -1.04 19.63 12.21
CA TRP A 105 0.26 20.24 12.45
C TRP A 105 1.35 19.62 11.57
N ASP A 106 1.47 18.29 11.58
CA ASP A 106 2.49 17.57 10.81
C ASP A 106 2.41 17.86 9.31
N THR A 107 1.20 18.00 8.77
CA THR A 107 0.99 18.28 7.35
C THR A 107 1.54 19.65 6.97
N ILE A 108 1.32 20.68 7.81
CA ILE A 108 1.84 22.03 7.55
C ILE A 108 3.37 22.03 7.56
N ALA A 109 3.97 21.47 8.60
CA ALA A 109 5.44 21.37 8.71
C ALA A 109 6.05 20.56 7.56
N SER A 110 5.44 19.43 7.19
CA SER A 110 5.92 18.56 6.12
C SER A 110 5.85 19.24 4.75
N VAL A 111 4.78 19.99 4.47
CA VAL A 111 4.63 20.73 3.21
C VAL A 111 5.65 21.87 3.13
N ALA A 112 5.82 22.63 4.22
CA ALA A 112 6.81 23.71 4.28
C ALA A 112 8.23 23.18 4.09
N THR A 113 8.60 22.12 4.81
CA THR A 113 9.89 21.43 4.67
C THR A 113 10.12 20.96 3.24
N LEU A 114 9.10 20.37 2.61
CA LEU A 114 9.20 19.93 1.23
C LEU A 114 9.44 21.10 0.27
N GLN A 115 8.77 22.25 0.46
CA GLN A 115 8.96 23.45 -0.35
C GLN A 115 10.40 23.97 -0.23
N THR A 116 10.91 24.11 1.01
CA THR A 116 12.30 24.52 1.27
C THR A 116 13.33 23.58 0.63
N LEU A 117 13.04 22.27 0.58
CA LEU A 117 13.90 21.29 -0.10
C LEU A 117 13.81 21.37 -1.63
N ILE A 118 12.62 21.71 -2.15
CA ILE A 118 12.33 21.75 -3.59
C ILE A 118 12.97 22.97 -4.24
N GLU A 119 12.83 24.15 -3.65
CA GLU A 119 13.24 25.43 -4.21
C GLU A 119 14.70 25.47 -4.71
N PRO A 120 15.71 25.01 -3.95
CA PRO A 120 17.09 24.99 -4.41
C PRO A 120 17.44 23.74 -5.23
N SER A 121 16.55 22.74 -5.29
CA SER A 121 16.89 21.44 -5.88
C SER A 121 16.87 21.48 -7.41
N THR A 122 17.84 20.81 -8.02
CA THR A 122 17.93 20.68 -9.48
C THR A 122 18.23 19.24 -9.89
N GLY A 123 18.01 18.94 -11.18
CA GLY A 123 18.39 17.66 -11.80
C GLY A 123 17.88 16.44 -11.04
N ARG A 124 18.80 15.63 -10.53
CA ARG A 124 18.48 14.35 -9.90
C ARG A 124 17.72 14.50 -8.58
N ASP A 125 18.09 15.48 -7.75
CA ASP A 125 17.42 15.71 -6.47
C ASP A 125 16.02 16.25 -6.65
N TRP A 126 15.82 17.14 -7.62
CA TRP A 126 14.50 17.60 -8.02
C TRP A 126 13.61 16.43 -8.49
N ALA A 127 14.12 15.58 -9.38
CA ALA A 127 13.39 14.39 -9.85
C ALA A 127 13.05 13.40 -8.71
N ARG A 128 13.96 13.25 -7.74
CA ARG A 128 13.76 12.41 -6.55
C ARG A 128 12.68 12.99 -5.65
N LEU A 129 12.76 14.26 -5.28
CA LEU A 129 11.77 14.93 -4.43
C LEU A 129 10.40 14.88 -5.10
N LEU A 130 10.30 15.23 -6.38
CA LEU A 130 9.06 15.18 -7.14
C LEU A 130 8.42 13.78 -7.14
N ALA A 131 9.24 12.72 -7.24
CA ALA A 131 8.77 11.33 -7.20
C ALA A 131 8.33 10.89 -5.79
N VAL A 132 9.05 11.28 -4.74
CA VAL A 132 8.71 10.96 -3.35
C VAL A 132 7.46 11.73 -2.90
N SER A 133 7.22 12.92 -3.41
CA SER A 133 6.03 13.72 -3.10
C SER A 133 4.74 13.21 -3.74
N LYS A 134 4.78 12.16 -4.58
CA LYS A 134 3.56 11.59 -5.14
C LYS A 134 2.70 10.95 -4.05
N PRO A 135 1.36 11.14 -4.10
CA PRO A 135 0.45 10.31 -3.33
C PRO A 135 0.77 8.84 -3.62
N GLU A 136 0.67 7.98 -2.61
CA GLU A 136 0.97 6.54 -2.68
C GLU A 136 2.46 6.15 -2.59
N SER A 137 3.39 7.06 -2.88
CA SER A 137 4.83 6.73 -2.87
C SER A 137 5.27 6.12 -1.55
N GLY A 138 4.75 6.62 -0.42
CA GLY A 138 5.10 6.24 0.94
C GLY A 138 4.28 5.11 1.55
N TYR A 139 3.31 4.51 0.84
CA TYR A 139 2.35 3.55 1.44
C TYR A 139 3.00 2.32 2.06
N TRP A 140 4.16 1.91 1.55
CA TRP A 140 4.93 0.81 2.12
C TRP A 140 5.43 1.08 3.55
N LEU A 141 5.58 2.35 3.96
CA LEU A 141 5.93 2.72 5.35
C LEU A 141 4.77 2.47 6.32
N GLN A 142 3.55 2.39 5.80
CA GLN A 142 2.33 2.11 6.56
C GLN A 142 1.97 0.62 6.54
N ALA A 143 2.77 -0.22 5.87
CA ALA A 143 2.51 -1.65 5.79
C ALA A 143 2.95 -2.34 7.08
N TYR A 144 2.10 -3.21 7.62
CA TYR A 144 2.43 -4.03 8.78
C TYR A 144 3.57 -5.00 8.42
N PRO A 145 4.72 -5.01 9.13
CA PRO A 145 5.84 -5.88 8.81
C PRO A 145 5.55 -7.31 9.28
N SER A 146 5.26 -8.23 8.34
CA SER A 146 5.07 -9.65 8.68
C SER A 146 5.64 -10.57 7.60
N PRO A 147 6.47 -11.56 7.99
CA PRO A 147 6.97 -12.57 7.06
C PRO A 147 5.85 -13.42 6.46
N ASN A 148 4.82 -13.75 7.25
CA ASN A 148 3.70 -14.59 6.85
C ASN A 148 2.84 -13.92 5.78
N THR A 149 2.65 -12.60 5.88
CA THR A 149 2.00 -11.85 4.82
C THR A 149 2.96 -11.54 3.69
N GLY A 150 4.27 -11.75 3.86
CA GLY A 150 5.26 -11.26 2.92
C GLY A 150 5.06 -9.75 2.76
N THR A 151 5.20 -9.01 3.86
CA THR A 151 5.31 -7.53 3.91
C THR A 151 6.53 -7.13 4.74
N PHE A 152 7.25 -8.10 5.29
CA PHE A 152 8.48 -7.90 6.03
C PHE A 152 9.60 -7.42 5.11
N ILE A 153 10.19 -6.29 5.47
CA ILE A 153 11.40 -5.75 4.86
C ILE A 153 12.48 -5.82 5.95
N ASN A 154 13.61 -6.45 5.65
CA ASN A 154 14.70 -6.52 6.62
C ASN A 154 15.27 -5.11 6.90
N PRO A 155 15.92 -4.90 8.05
CA PRO A 155 16.42 -3.58 8.45
C PRO A 155 17.36 -2.93 7.42
N ASP A 156 18.23 -3.71 6.77
CA ASP A 156 19.15 -3.18 5.77
C ASP A 156 18.44 -2.73 4.48
N THR A 157 17.47 -3.51 4.00
CA THR A 157 16.68 -3.11 2.82
C THR A 157 15.83 -1.88 3.14
N LEU A 158 15.29 -1.80 4.36
CA LEU A 158 14.57 -0.63 4.85
C LEU A 158 15.50 0.60 4.85
N ARG A 159 16.69 0.48 5.44
CA ARG A 159 17.71 1.53 5.49
C ARG A 159 18.11 2.00 4.10
N ILE A 160 18.38 1.09 3.18
CA ILE A 160 18.71 1.40 1.79
C ILE A 160 17.51 2.10 1.12
N ALA A 161 16.29 1.58 1.25
CA ALA A 161 15.10 2.16 0.63
C ALA A 161 14.80 3.57 1.13
N VAL A 162 14.94 3.81 2.44
CA VAL A 162 14.79 5.14 3.05
C VAL A 162 15.91 6.07 2.60
N GLY A 163 17.17 5.64 2.69
CA GLY A 163 18.32 6.47 2.28
C GLY A 163 18.24 6.89 0.82
N LEU A 164 17.84 5.97 -0.05
CA LEU A 164 17.58 6.24 -1.45
C LEU A 164 16.44 7.27 -1.69
N ARG A 165 15.45 7.37 -0.81
CA ARG A 165 14.36 8.36 -0.91
C ARG A 165 14.78 9.72 -0.38
N LEU A 166 15.52 9.73 0.72
CA LEU A 166 16.03 10.95 1.36
C LEU A 166 17.21 11.56 0.58
N GLY A 167 17.86 10.80 -0.30
CA GLY A 167 19.10 11.23 -0.95
C GLY A 167 20.31 11.13 -0.02
N ALA A 168 20.23 10.25 0.99
CA ALA A 168 21.32 10.00 1.91
C ALA A 168 22.37 9.05 1.29
N GLY A 169 23.62 9.16 1.75
CA GLY A 169 24.66 8.22 1.36
C GLY A 169 24.36 6.83 1.90
N ILE A 170 24.29 5.82 1.03
CA ILE A 170 23.98 4.43 1.40
C ILE A 170 25.19 3.50 1.25
N CYS A 171 26.19 3.90 0.46
CA CYS A 171 27.40 3.14 0.25
C CYS A 171 28.59 4.09 0.07
N THR A 172 29.80 3.54 0.17
CA THR A 172 31.02 4.20 -0.29
C THR A 172 31.10 4.13 -1.82
N GLY A 173 31.83 5.07 -2.43
CA GLY A 173 32.08 5.02 -3.88
C GLY A 173 32.83 3.74 -4.24
N HIS A 174 32.35 3.00 -5.23
CA HIS A 174 32.94 1.73 -5.68
C HIS A 174 32.61 1.46 -7.14
N ASN A 175 33.30 0.52 -7.78
CA ASN A 175 32.96 0.09 -9.14
C ASN A 175 31.92 -1.04 -9.08
N CYS A 176 30.91 -0.98 -9.94
CA CYS A 176 29.92 -2.03 -10.04
C CYS A 176 30.59 -3.33 -10.51
N VAL A 177 30.48 -4.40 -9.71
CA VAL A 177 31.07 -5.71 -10.03
C VAL A 177 30.53 -6.28 -11.35
N SER A 178 29.28 -5.96 -11.71
CA SER A 178 28.62 -6.54 -12.89
C SER A 178 28.90 -5.80 -14.20
N CYS A 179 29.12 -4.47 -14.18
CA CYS A 179 29.29 -3.69 -15.41
C CYS A 179 30.49 -2.72 -15.39
N GLY A 180 31.26 -2.68 -14.30
CA GLY A 180 32.45 -1.84 -14.15
C GLY A 180 32.19 -0.34 -13.93
N THR A 181 30.94 0.13 -14.08
CA THR A 181 30.61 1.55 -13.95
C THR A 181 30.84 2.05 -12.51
N PRO A 182 31.43 3.25 -12.32
CA PRO A 182 31.58 3.83 -10.99
C PRO A 182 30.21 4.14 -10.38
N VAL A 183 30.03 3.74 -9.13
CA VAL A 183 28.83 3.93 -8.31
C VAL A 183 29.13 5.03 -7.29
N ASP A 184 28.28 6.05 -7.26
CA ASP A 184 28.37 7.14 -6.30
C ASP A 184 27.88 6.73 -4.89
N ARG A 185 28.10 7.60 -3.90
CA ARG A 185 27.65 7.37 -2.52
C ARG A 185 26.13 7.17 -2.37
N LEU A 186 25.36 7.65 -3.35
CA LEU A 186 23.90 7.54 -3.39
C LEU A 186 23.44 6.16 -3.88
N GLY A 187 24.33 5.38 -4.49
CA GLY A 187 24.12 3.97 -4.85
C GLY A 187 22.97 3.73 -5.82
N HIS A 188 22.61 4.73 -6.64
CA HIS A 188 21.46 4.62 -7.56
C HIS A 188 21.71 3.67 -8.73
N HIS A 189 22.97 3.47 -9.09
CA HIS A 189 23.39 2.61 -10.19
C HIS A 189 22.79 1.19 -10.10
N GLY A 190 22.70 0.60 -8.90
CA GLY A 190 22.14 -0.75 -8.72
C GLY A 190 20.67 -0.88 -9.15
N LEU A 191 19.96 0.23 -9.35
CA LEU A 191 18.59 0.22 -9.86
C LEU A 191 18.50 0.26 -11.39
N SER A 192 19.50 0.80 -12.06
CA SER A 192 19.53 0.97 -13.52
C SER A 192 20.52 0.05 -14.24
N CYS A 193 21.44 -0.58 -13.50
CA CYS A 193 22.41 -1.53 -14.05
C CYS A 193 21.73 -2.64 -14.84
N THR A 194 22.12 -2.79 -16.12
CA THR A 194 21.58 -3.80 -17.03
C THR A 194 22.16 -5.18 -16.79
N SER A 195 23.43 -5.24 -16.38
CA SER A 195 24.17 -6.46 -16.07
C SER A 195 23.94 -6.96 -14.63
N GLY A 196 23.27 -6.14 -13.79
CA GLY A 196 23.00 -6.48 -12.39
C GLY A 196 21.80 -7.43 -12.24
N ALA A 197 21.97 -8.46 -11.41
CA ALA A 197 20.90 -9.44 -11.12
C ALA A 197 19.64 -8.82 -10.48
N GLY A 198 19.76 -7.64 -9.86
CA GLY A 198 18.68 -6.99 -9.14
C GLY A 198 17.44 -6.70 -9.99
N ARG A 199 17.60 -6.31 -11.27
CA ARG A 199 16.47 -5.95 -12.15
C ARG A 199 15.49 -7.11 -12.34
N LEU A 200 16.00 -8.31 -12.58
CA LEU A 200 15.20 -9.51 -12.81
C LEU A 200 14.41 -9.90 -11.56
N SER A 201 15.07 -9.85 -10.39
CA SER A 201 14.42 -10.13 -9.10
C SER A 201 13.24 -9.18 -8.83
N ARG A 202 13.41 -7.86 -9.07
CA ARG A 202 12.32 -6.89 -8.88
C ARG A 202 11.15 -7.12 -9.82
N HIS A 203 11.43 -7.46 -11.07
CA HIS A 203 10.40 -7.77 -12.09
C HIS A 203 9.62 -9.03 -11.71
N ALA A 204 10.31 -10.10 -11.35
CA ALA A 204 9.69 -11.34 -10.89
C ALA A 204 8.82 -11.14 -9.64
N ALA A 205 9.31 -10.39 -8.65
CA ALA A 205 8.54 -10.08 -7.44
C ALA A 205 7.28 -9.26 -7.74
N LEU A 206 7.35 -8.30 -8.66
CA LEU A 206 6.17 -7.52 -9.09
C LEU A 206 5.14 -8.43 -9.77
N ASN A 207 5.59 -9.33 -10.66
CA ASN A 207 4.72 -10.29 -11.32
C ASN A 207 4.08 -11.29 -10.36
N ASP A 208 4.83 -11.75 -9.36
CA ASP A 208 4.29 -12.63 -8.33
C ASP A 208 3.18 -11.95 -7.50
N ILE A 209 3.35 -10.66 -7.17
CA ILE A 209 2.31 -9.87 -6.48
C ILE A 209 1.05 -9.80 -7.34
N LEU A 210 1.18 -9.52 -8.64
CA LEU A 210 0.03 -9.45 -9.56
C LEU A 210 -0.67 -10.80 -9.68
N ARG A 211 0.11 -11.88 -9.84
CA ARG A 211 -0.41 -13.25 -9.86
C ARG A 211 -1.20 -13.55 -8.60
N ARG A 212 -0.62 -13.31 -7.41
CA ARG A 212 -1.30 -13.57 -6.13
C ARG A 212 -2.55 -12.73 -5.96
N ALA A 213 -2.54 -11.46 -6.37
CA ALA A 213 -3.71 -10.60 -6.33
C ALA A 213 -4.85 -11.15 -7.21
N LEU A 214 -4.55 -11.55 -8.45
CA LEU A 214 -5.54 -12.13 -9.36
C LEU A 214 -6.07 -13.47 -8.85
N VAL A 215 -5.20 -14.36 -8.37
CA VAL A 215 -5.60 -15.64 -7.78
C VAL A 215 -6.48 -15.42 -6.53
N SER A 216 -6.16 -14.44 -5.69
CA SER A 216 -6.99 -14.09 -4.52
C SER A 216 -8.37 -13.54 -4.91
N ALA A 217 -8.48 -12.95 -6.10
CA ALA A 217 -9.75 -12.54 -6.71
C ALA A 217 -10.44 -13.68 -7.47
N ASN A 218 -9.99 -14.93 -7.28
CA ASN A 218 -10.48 -16.13 -7.95
C ASN A 218 -10.38 -16.08 -9.50
N VAL A 219 -9.40 -15.33 -10.01
CA VAL A 219 -9.06 -15.27 -11.43
C VAL A 219 -7.88 -16.21 -11.68
N PRO A 220 -8.09 -17.37 -12.32
CA PRO A 220 -6.99 -18.26 -12.68
C PRO A 220 -6.10 -17.59 -13.73
N VAL A 221 -4.79 -17.72 -13.56
CA VAL A 221 -3.80 -17.07 -14.43
C VAL A 221 -2.68 -18.02 -14.82
N ALA A 222 -2.16 -17.85 -16.03
CA ALA A 222 -0.92 -18.46 -16.49
C ALA A 222 0.18 -17.41 -16.55
N LEU A 223 1.37 -17.77 -16.05
CA LEU A 223 2.58 -16.95 -16.23
C LEU A 223 3.26 -17.33 -17.54
N GLU A 224 3.91 -16.34 -18.13
CA GLU A 224 4.71 -16.46 -19.35
C GLU A 224 4.04 -17.22 -20.51
N PRO A 225 2.78 -16.88 -20.87
CA PRO A 225 2.03 -17.59 -21.90
C PRO A 225 2.67 -17.39 -23.29
N GLN A 226 2.62 -18.43 -24.11
CA GLN A 226 2.94 -18.33 -25.52
C GLN A 226 1.65 -18.00 -26.29
N ILE A 227 1.40 -16.72 -26.52
CA ILE A 227 0.16 -16.24 -27.15
C ILE A 227 0.30 -16.21 -28.67
N VAL A 228 1.33 -15.53 -29.18
CA VAL A 228 1.60 -15.42 -30.61
C VAL A 228 2.92 -16.14 -30.88
N ARG A 229 2.87 -17.19 -31.70
CA ARG A 229 4.03 -18.05 -31.99
C ARG A 229 4.98 -17.43 -33.01
N SER A 230 4.49 -16.54 -33.87
CA SER A 230 5.25 -16.00 -35.02
C SER A 230 6.13 -14.80 -34.68
N ASP A 231 5.81 -14.02 -33.64
CA ASP A 231 6.51 -12.77 -33.31
C ASP A 231 7.45 -12.88 -32.09
N GLY A 232 7.56 -14.08 -31.49
CA GLY A 232 8.37 -14.33 -30.31
C GLY A 232 7.94 -13.53 -29.06
N LYS A 233 6.77 -12.88 -29.08
CA LYS A 233 6.33 -12.05 -27.96
C LYS A 233 5.79 -12.91 -26.83
N ARG A 234 6.44 -12.79 -25.68
CA ARG A 234 6.07 -13.46 -24.43
C ARG A 234 5.67 -12.38 -23.40
N PRO A 235 4.38 -12.15 -23.14
CA PRO A 235 3.96 -11.32 -22.01
C PRO A 235 4.22 -12.06 -20.69
N ASP A 236 4.19 -11.33 -19.57
CA ASP A 236 4.50 -11.91 -18.25
C ASP A 236 3.38 -12.81 -17.73
N GLY A 237 2.13 -12.54 -18.12
CA GLY A 237 1.02 -13.41 -17.77
C GLY A 237 -0.29 -13.12 -18.50
N MET A 238 -1.24 -14.02 -18.32
CA MET A 238 -2.58 -13.96 -18.91
C MET A 238 -3.63 -14.59 -17.99
N SER A 239 -4.86 -14.07 -17.99
CA SER A 239 -6.00 -14.71 -17.34
C SER A 239 -6.53 -15.87 -18.17
N LEU A 240 -6.90 -16.97 -17.51
CA LEU A 240 -7.49 -18.14 -18.17
C LEU A 240 -9.00 -18.01 -18.38
N ILE A 241 -9.60 -16.98 -17.77
CA ILE A 241 -11.00 -16.60 -17.97
C ILE A 241 -11.10 -15.21 -18.62
N PRO A 242 -12.22 -14.89 -19.29
CA PRO A 242 -12.48 -13.55 -19.81
C PRO A 242 -12.40 -12.49 -18.71
N TRP A 243 -11.74 -11.38 -19.00
CA TRP A 243 -11.60 -10.22 -18.11
C TRP A 243 -12.61 -9.12 -18.45
N LYS A 244 -12.65 -8.71 -19.73
CA LYS A 244 -13.56 -7.65 -20.20
C LYS A 244 -13.99 -7.91 -21.63
N SER A 245 -15.30 -7.81 -21.89
CA SER A 245 -15.89 -7.98 -23.23
C SER A 245 -15.51 -9.32 -23.88
N GLY A 246 -15.50 -10.41 -23.10
CA GLY A 246 -15.12 -11.74 -23.60
C GLY A 246 -13.61 -11.95 -23.79
N ARG A 247 -12.77 -10.91 -23.65
CA ARG A 247 -11.32 -11.00 -23.87
C ARG A 247 -10.58 -11.29 -22.58
N ALA A 248 -9.58 -12.18 -22.65
CA ALA A 248 -8.67 -12.43 -21.55
C ALA A 248 -7.77 -11.21 -21.27
N LEU A 249 -7.42 -11.01 -20.00
CA LEU A 249 -6.39 -10.06 -19.60
C LEU A 249 -5.04 -10.63 -19.99
N VAL A 250 -4.22 -9.83 -20.66
CA VAL A 250 -2.80 -10.12 -20.89
C VAL A 250 -2.02 -8.98 -20.27
N TRP A 251 -0.96 -9.29 -19.54
CA TRP A 251 -0.17 -8.24 -18.92
C TRP A 251 1.32 -8.44 -19.05
N ASP A 252 2.00 -7.32 -18.90
CA ASP A 252 3.44 -7.26 -18.78
C ASP A 252 3.80 -6.21 -17.71
N ALA A 253 4.71 -6.53 -16.81
CA ALA A 253 5.12 -5.66 -15.73
C ALA A 253 6.33 -4.82 -16.13
N THR A 254 6.48 -3.64 -15.52
CA THR A 254 7.69 -2.83 -15.70
C THR A 254 8.09 -2.14 -14.39
N CYS A 255 9.36 -2.29 -14.06
CA CYS A 255 10.02 -1.61 -12.96
C CYS A 255 11.19 -0.83 -13.53
N THR A 256 11.10 0.51 -13.52
CA THR A 256 12.12 1.39 -14.06
C THR A 256 12.65 2.34 -13.02
N ASP A 257 13.92 2.71 -13.16
CA ASP A 257 14.56 3.68 -12.28
C ASP A 257 14.28 5.09 -12.76
N THR A 258 13.51 5.84 -11.98
CA THR A 258 13.17 7.25 -12.23
C THR A 258 14.41 8.15 -12.30
N LEU A 259 15.51 7.76 -11.64
CA LEU A 259 16.74 8.55 -11.59
C LEU A 259 17.79 8.11 -12.62
N ALA A 260 17.45 7.15 -13.50
CA ALA A 260 18.33 6.73 -14.58
C ALA A 260 18.60 7.90 -15.54
N ALA A 261 19.85 8.02 -16.00
CA ALA A 261 20.30 9.13 -16.84
C ALA A 261 19.40 9.37 -18.08
N SER A 262 18.95 8.29 -18.72
CA SER A 262 18.06 8.35 -19.89
C SER A 262 16.67 8.94 -19.60
N TYR A 263 16.22 8.92 -18.35
CA TYR A 263 14.89 9.40 -17.95
C TYR A 263 14.92 10.76 -17.24
N LEU A 264 16.08 11.21 -16.74
CA LEU A 264 16.23 12.50 -16.04
C LEU A 264 15.62 13.69 -16.79
N PRO A 265 15.78 13.87 -18.12
CA PRO A 265 15.19 15.00 -18.82
C PRO A 265 13.65 15.08 -18.76
N VAL A 266 13.00 13.94 -18.51
CA VAL A 266 11.53 13.83 -18.44
C VAL A 266 11.04 13.72 -17.01
N THR A 267 11.79 13.06 -16.12
CA THR A 267 11.39 12.85 -14.72
C THR A 267 11.54 14.09 -13.85
N THR A 268 12.42 15.02 -14.23
CA THR A 268 12.47 16.38 -13.66
C THR A 268 11.20 17.16 -13.97
N LYS A 269 10.59 16.96 -15.14
CA LYS A 269 9.39 17.70 -15.52
C LYS A 269 8.14 17.13 -14.87
N ARG A 270 8.08 15.80 -14.70
CA ARG A 270 6.88 15.12 -14.23
C ARG A 270 7.21 13.81 -13.51
N ALA A 271 6.79 13.72 -12.25
CA ALA A 271 6.89 12.46 -11.52
C ALA A 271 6.05 11.35 -12.19
N GLY A 272 6.60 10.13 -12.17
CA GLY A 272 6.05 8.97 -12.88
C GLY A 272 6.39 8.91 -14.37
N ALA A 273 7.07 9.91 -14.95
CA ALA A 273 7.34 9.94 -16.39
C ALA A 273 8.14 8.75 -16.92
N ALA A 274 9.11 8.23 -16.14
CA ALA A 274 9.88 7.04 -16.52
C ALA A 274 8.99 5.80 -16.64
N ALA A 275 8.05 5.62 -15.70
CA ALA A 275 7.10 4.52 -15.72
C ALA A 275 6.17 4.64 -16.94
N ASP A 276 5.64 5.83 -17.21
CA ASP A 276 4.74 6.09 -18.33
C ASP A 276 5.43 5.88 -19.69
N ALA A 277 6.68 6.32 -19.83
CA ALA A 277 7.45 6.13 -21.06
C ALA A 277 7.60 4.63 -21.36
N ARG A 278 7.86 3.81 -20.34
CA ARG A 278 8.06 2.36 -20.49
C ARG A 278 6.77 1.61 -20.71
N GLU A 279 5.69 2.06 -20.09
CA GLU A 279 4.35 1.58 -20.39
C GLU A 279 4.01 1.81 -21.86
N ARG A 280 4.19 3.02 -22.40
CA ARG A 280 3.91 3.32 -23.80
C ARG A 280 4.66 2.39 -24.76
N LEU A 281 5.93 2.11 -24.47
CA LEU A 281 6.72 1.16 -25.25
C LEU A 281 6.15 -0.27 -25.20
N LYS A 282 5.70 -0.74 -24.03
CA LYS A 282 5.06 -2.06 -23.91
C LYS A 282 3.69 -2.10 -24.60
N VAL A 283 2.86 -1.08 -24.42
CA VAL A 283 1.57 -0.98 -25.13
C VAL A 283 1.76 -0.98 -26.64
N SER A 284 2.75 -0.24 -27.16
CA SER A 284 3.10 -0.25 -28.58
C SER A 284 3.59 -1.64 -29.03
N LYS A 285 4.48 -2.28 -28.25
CA LYS A 285 4.99 -3.64 -28.52
C LYS A 285 3.85 -4.67 -28.66
N TYR A 286 2.84 -4.59 -27.82
CA TYR A 286 1.72 -5.54 -27.77
C TYR A 286 0.44 -5.01 -28.45
N SER A 287 0.54 -3.96 -29.26
CA SER A 287 -0.61 -3.36 -29.97
C SER A 287 -1.37 -4.37 -30.83
N CYS A 288 -0.65 -5.31 -31.46
CA CYS A 288 -1.23 -6.39 -32.25
C CYS A 288 -2.17 -7.32 -31.47
N LEU A 289 -2.05 -7.39 -30.13
CA LEU A 289 -2.90 -8.25 -29.30
C LEU A 289 -4.29 -7.62 -29.04
N GLY A 290 -4.47 -6.33 -29.35
CA GLY A 290 -5.66 -5.58 -28.95
C GLY A 290 -6.99 -6.11 -29.51
N ALA A 291 -6.97 -6.84 -30.62
CA ALA A 291 -8.18 -7.44 -31.19
C ALA A 291 -8.73 -8.58 -30.31
N GLN A 292 -7.86 -9.47 -29.82
CA GLN A 292 -8.24 -10.70 -29.12
C GLN A 292 -8.09 -10.61 -27.60
N TYR A 293 -7.22 -9.71 -27.12
CA TYR A 293 -6.84 -9.62 -25.72
C TYR A 293 -7.02 -8.21 -25.17
N GLN A 294 -7.28 -8.13 -23.87
CA GLN A 294 -7.17 -6.88 -23.12
C GLN A 294 -5.75 -6.76 -22.58
N PHE A 295 -4.88 -6.04 -23.29
CA PHE A 295 -3.52 -5.80 -22.81
C PHE A 295 -3.50 -4.74 -21.69
N PHE A 296 -2.71 -4.98 -20.64
CA PHE A 296 -2.42 -4.04 -19.58
C PHE A 296 -0.94 -4.07 -19.21
N CYS A 297 -0.30 -2.91 -19.13
CA CYS A 297 1.06 -2.83 -18.62
C CYS A 297 1.05 -2.37 -17.16
N PHE A 298 1.43 -3.26 -16.25
CA PHE A 298 1.54 -2.92 -14.83
C PHE A 298 2.85 -2.20 -14.58
N ARG A 299 2.78 -0.96 -14.08
CA ARG A 299 3.94 -0.12 -13.83
C ARG A 299 4.00 0.33 -12.39
N ARG A 300 5.21 0.42 -11.86
CA ARG A 300 5.48 1.10 -10.59
C ARG A 300 5.76 2.58 -10.86
N ARG A 301 4.91 3.48 -10.36
CA ARG A 301 5.05 4.93 -10.63
C ARG A 301 6.11 5.62 -9.77
N ASP A 302 6.42 5.06 -8.60
CA ASP A 302 7.20 5.78 -7.59
C ASP A 302 8.48 5.04 -7.17
N THR A 303 9.51 5.84 -6.91
CA THR A 303 10.85 5.41 -6.53
C THR A 303 10.82 4.64 -5.21
N ARG A 304 11.12 3.34 -5.33
CA ARG A 304 11.83 2.54 -4.31
C ARG A 304 11.03 2.13 -3.08
N SER A 305 10.61 0.87 -3.10
CA SER A 305 10.35 0.02 -1.94
C SER A 305 9.86 -1.33 -2.44
N LEU A 306 10.74 -2.32 -2.50
CA LEU A 306 10.29 -3.71 -2.37
C LEU A 306 9.87 -3.90 -0.91
N GLY A 307 8.63 -3.51 -0.61
CA GLY A 307 7.81 -4.24 0.32
C GLY A 307 7.02 -5.22 -0.51
N GLN A 308 7.18 -6.51 -0.24
CA GLN A 308 6.26 -7.51 -0.73
C GLN A 308 4.82 -7.03 -0.37
N ARG A 309 3.92 -6.99 -1.37
CA ARG A 309 2.60 -6.30 -1.39
C ARG A 309 2.62 -4.76 -1.47
N CYS A 310 2.28 -4.25 -2.64
CA CYS A 310 1.57 -2.97 -2.75
C CYS A 310 0.09 -3.22 -2.41
N ALA A 311 -0.41 -2.62 -1.32
CA ALA A 311 -1.83 -2.47 -1.08
C ALA A 311 -2.36 -1.37 -2.02
N GLY A 312 -2.71 -1.76 -3.24
CA GLY A 312 -3.43 -0.95 -4.20
C GLY A 312 -4.53 -1.81 -4.78
N SER A 313 -5.72 -1.73 -4.20
CA SER A 313 -6.89 -2.43 -4.71
C SER A 313 -7.14 -1.97 -6.16
N PRO A 314 -7.35 -2.87 -7.13
CA PRO A 314 -7.87 -2.47 -8.43
C PRO A 314 -9.30 -1.96 -8.20
N GLN A 315 -9.47 -0.64 -8.12
CA GLN A 315 -10.78 0.02 -7.99
C GLN A 315 -11.72 -0.28 -9.18
N GLY A 316 -11.26 -1.04 -10.18
CA GLY A 316 -12.08 -1.55 -11.30
C GLY A 316 -12.68 -2.94 -11.11
N ALA A 317 -12.37 -3.70 -10.05
CA ALA A 317 -12.84 -5.09 -9.88
C ALA A 317 -14.10 -5.25 -9.01
N GLN A 318 -14.57 -4.19 -8.32
CA GLN A 318 -15.68 -4.27 -7.36
C GLN A 318 -17.05 -3.85 -7.92
N LYS A 319 -17.19 -3.56 -9.22
CA LYS A 319 -18.51 -3.32 -9.83
C LYS A 319 -18.88 -4.48 -10.76
N LYS A 320 -19.96 -5.18 -10.40
CA LYS A 320 -20.66 -6.27 -11.09
C LYS A 320 -20.14 -7.70 -10.86
N VAL A 321 -20.56 -8.28 -9.74
CA VAL A 321 -21.16 -9.63 -9.74
C VAL A 321 -22.38 -9.58 -8.82
N GLU A 322 -23.47 -8.98 -9.31
CA GLU A 322 -24.81 -9.19 -8.77
C GLU A 322 -25.66 -9.80 -9.89
N GLY A 323 -26.32 -10.91 -9.58
CA GLY A 323 -27.27 -11.58 -10.47
C GLY A 323 -26.80 -12.94 -10.98
N GLY A 324 -27.00 -13.99 -10.18
CA GLY A 324 -26.72 -15.35 -10.60
C GLY A 324 -26.99 -16.40 -9.54
N ASN A 325 -28.24 -16.51 -9.11
CA ASN A 325 -28.73 -17.50 -8.15
C ASN A 325 -28.47 -18.92 -8.69
N ARG A 326 -27.51 -19.69 -8.14
CA ARG A 326 -27.42 -21.15 -8.34
C ARG A 326 -26.99 -21.87 -7.06
N ARG A 327 -27.87 -22.77 -6.62
CA ARG A 327 -27.79 -23.65 -5.44
C ARG A 327 -26.48 -24.48 -5.43
N PRO A 328 -25.89 -24.78 -4.27
CA PRO A 328 -24.72 -25.64 -4.19
C PRO A 328 -25.14 -27.10 -4.37
N SER A 329 -24.70 -27.73 -5.46
CA SER A 329 -24.76 -29.19 -5.59
C SER A 329 -23.58 -29.82 -4.87
N ARG A 330 -23.88 -30.64 -3.87
CA ARG A 330 -22.93 -31.53 -3.19
C ARG A 330 -22.34 -32.49 -4.23
N ARG A 331 -21.02 -32.49 -4.42
CA ARG A 331 -20.30 -33.65 -4.96
C ARG A 331 -19.06 -33.97 -4.12
N ARG A 332 -18.90 -35.29 -3.97
CA ARG A 332 -18.15 -36.03 -2.97
C ARG A 332 -16.64 -35.83 -3.10
N LEU A 333 -15.97 -35.70 -1.96
CA LEU A 333 -14.55 -35.99 -1.80
C LEU A 333 -14.32 -37.48 -2.08
N SER A 334 -13.64 -37.81 -3.19
CA SER A 334 -13.01 -39.11 -3.38
C SER A 334 -11.50 -38.98 -3.25
N ARG A 335 -10.98 -39.68 -2.23
CA ARG A 335 -9.56 -39.98 -2.02
C ARG A 335 -8.97 -40.71 -3.23
N ALA A 336 -7.78 -40.29 -3.66
CA ALA A 336 -6.76 -41.14 -4.29
C ALA A 336 -5.40 -40.49 -4.00
N LYS A 337 -4.63 -41.01 -3.03
CA LYS A 337 -3.62 -42.08 -3.14
C LYS A 337 -2.29 -41.59 -3.74
N ASN A 338 -1.32 -41.48 -2.83
CA ASN A 338 0.11 -41.77 -2.96
C ASN A 338 0.71 -41.84 -4.36
N CYS A 339 1.68 -40.96 -4.63
CA CYS A 339 2.84 -41.30 -5.45
C CYS A 339 4.10 -40.89 -4.68
N ASN A 340 5.00 -41.84 -4.51
CA ASN A 340 6.20 -41.79 -3.69
C ASN A 340 7.42 -41.94 -4.62
N ARG A 341 8.53 -41.27 -4.30
CA ARG A 341 9.91 -41.44 -4.81
C ARG A 341 10.24 -40.93 -6.24
N SER A 342 11.10 -39.93 -6.33
CA SER A 342 12.56 -40.10 -6.61
C SER A 342 13.24 -38.79 -7.09
N SER A 343 14.52 -38.64 -6.74
CA SER A 343 15.51 -37.61 -7.14
C SER A 343 15.73 -36.39 -6.23
N THR A 344 16.19 -36.65 -5.01
CA THR A 344 17.21 -35.79 -4.38
C THR A 344 18.58 -36.38 -4.69
N ARG A 345 19.32 -35.75 -5.61
CA ARG A 345 20.78 -35.92 -5.69
C ARG A 345 21.42 -34.77 -4.93
N GLU A 346 21.82 -35.10 -3.71
CA GLU A 346 22.91 -34.41 -3.01
C GLU A 346 24.20 -34.59 -3.81
N CYS A 347 24.88 -33.49 -4.10
CA CYS A 347 26.33 -33.51 -4.35
C CYS A 347 27.01 -32.95 -3.11
N CYS A 348 27.46 -33.86 -2.25
CA CYS A 348 28.50 -33.62 -1.28
C CYS A 348 29.84 -33.44 -2.01
N LEU A 349 30.56 -32.36 -1.71
CA LEU A 349 32.02 -32.30 -1.79
C LEU A 349 32.53 -31.80 -0.43
N ARG A 350 32.94 -32.74 0.42
CA ARG A 350 34.09 -32.63 1.35
C ARG A 350 35.24 -33.38 0.65
N ASP A 351 36.53 -33.10 0.78
CA ASP A 351 37.42 -32.67 1.86
C ASP A 351 38.58 -31.81 1.24
N GLY A 352 39.44 -31.05 1.92
CA GLY A 352 39.90 -31.15 3.30
C GLY A 352 40.67 -29.92 3.84
N HIS A 353 40.96 -30.06 5.12
CA HIS A 353 41.39 -29.16 6.21
C HIS A 353 42.85 -28.59 6.09
N PRO A 354 43.39 -27.72 7.01
CA PRO A 354 43.07 -27.66 8.44
C PRO A 354 42.96 -26.29 9.14
N ALA A 355 42.46 -26.43 10.37
CA ALA A 355 42.13 -25.46 11.40
C ALA A 355 43.25 -24.48 11.81
N LYS A 356 42.86 -23.24 12.12
CA LYS A 356 43.59 -22.36 13.04
C LYS A 356 42.78 -22.18 14.31
N ARG A 357 43.41 -22.54 15.44
CA ARG A 357 42.91 -22.41 16.82
C ARG A 357 42.66 -20.92 17.18
N PRO A 358 41.75 -20.63 18.12
CA PRO A 358 41.58 -19.28 18.67
C PRO A 358 42.72 -18.98 19.66
N ARG A 359 43.21 -17.73 19.69
CA ARG A 359 44.01 -17.22 20.82
C ARG A 359 43.12 -16.41 21.77
N PRO A 360 43.38 -16.46 23.08
CA PRO A 360 42.51 -15.88 24.10
C PRO A 360 42.79 -14.40 24.34
N LEU A 361 41.81 -13.79 24.98
CA LEU A 361 41.78 -12.47 25.60
C LEU A 361 43.06 -12.16 26.39
N ILE A 362 43.63 -10.98 26.12
CA ILE A 362 44.20 -10.07 27.12
C ILE A 362 43.66 -8.68 26.76
#